data_AF-A0AAW5IFR2-F1
#
_entry.id   AF-A0AAW5IFR2-F1
#
_cell.length_a   1.000
_cell.length_b   1.000
_cell.length_c   1.000
_cell.angle_alpha   90.00
_cell.angle_beta   90.00
_cell.angle_gamma   90.00
#
_symmetry.space_group_name_H-M   'P 1'
#
loop_
_entity.id
_entity.type
_entity.pdbx_description
1 polymer ?
#
loop_
_entity_poly.entity_id
_entity_poly.type
_entity_poly.pdbx_seq_one_letter_code
_entity_poly.pdbx_strand_id
1 'polypeptide(L)'
;MKTRDQILKEIGFDMPKFNTNDFMEVVSTFFRERKDPSATILLVPKRFVDMDQPPVNSSFIDYLDETIWEKKCNDPDDPFDFISYQYMRTKGLVRPTILVDEPFIKNAVQLLKMYGFVSNSRQRNKHKEYIISLI
;
A
#
# COMPACT_ATOMS: atom_id res chain seq x y z
N MET A 1 26.83 -4.09 19.95
CA MET A 1 25.84 -3.18 19.34
C MET A 1 24.47 -3.83 19.47
N LYS A 2 23.46 -3.15 20.01
CA LYS A 2 22.09 -3.70 20.07
C LYS A 2 21.49 -3.72 18.66
N THR A 3 20.75 -4.77 18.34
CA THR A 3 19.97 -4.84 17.10
C THR A 3 18.77 -3.90 17.17
N ARG A 4 18.23 -3.51 16.01
CA ARG A 4 17.00 -2.69 15.93
C ARG A 4 15.87 -3.29 16.76
N ASP A 5 15.64 -4.59 16.64
CA ASP A 5 14.52 -5.26 17.31
C ASP A 5 14.70 -5.30 18.84
N GLN A 6 15.95 -5.40 19.31
CA GLN A 6 16.27 -5.23 20.74
C GLN A 6 15.94 -3.81 21.23
N ILE A 7 16.27 -2.77 20.44
CA ILE A 7 15.97 -1.38 20.79
C ILE A 7 14.45 -1.14 20.83
N LEU A 8 13.70 -1.65 19.85
CA LEU A 8 12.23 -1.50 19.81
C LEU A 8 11.56 -2.16 21.01
N LYS A 9 12.01 -3.36 21.38
CA LYS A 9 11.54 -4.06 22.57
C LYS A 9 11.83 -3.27 23.85
N GLU A 10 12.98 -2.61 23.94
CA GLU A 10 13.36 -1.80 25.11
C GLU A 10 12.49 -0.55 25.28
N ILE A 11 12.04 0.06 24.18
CA ILE A 11 11.13 1.22 24.23
C ILE A 11 9.65 0.81 24.29
N GLY A 12 9.35 -0.48 24.46
CA GLY A 12 7.98 -0.99 24.55
C GLY A 12 7.21 -0.99 23.22
N PHE A 13 7.91 -0.89 22.09
CA PHE A 13 7.29 -0.97 20.77
C PHE A 13 7.37 -2.39 20.21
N ASP A 14 6.21 -3.02 20.01
CA ASP A 14 6.12 -4.30 19.32
C ASP A 14 5.98 -4.07 17.82
N MET A 15 6.98 -4.48 17.03
CA MET A 15 6.91 -4.31 15.58
C MET A 15 6.00 -5.39 14.99
N PRO A 16 4.96 -5.03 14.21
CA PRO A 16 4.14 -6.02 13.54
C PRO A 16 5.01 -6.83 12.57
N LYS A 17 4.71 -8.13 12.42
CA LYS A 17 5.36 -8.94 11.37
C LYS A 17 4.74 -8.62 10.02
N PHE A 18 5.54 -8.62 8.96
CA PHE A 18 5.00 -8.54 7.61
C PHE A 18 4.24 -9.83 7.31
N ASN A 19 2.91 -9.74 7.18
CA ASN A 19 2.09 -10.90 6.87
C ASN A 19 2.18 -11.19 5.37
N THR A 20 3.10 -12.08 5.00
CA THR A 20 3.37 -12.45 3.61
C THR A 20 2.18 -13.14 2.94
N ASN A 21 1.42 -13.94 3.69
CA ASN A 21 0.35 -14.76 3.13
C ASN A 21 -0.82 -13.87 2.72
N ASP A 22 -1.32 -13.06 3.67
CA ASP A 22 -2.41 -12.12 3.41
C ASP A 22 -2.04 -11.14 2.30
N PHE A 23 -0.80 -10.62 2.30
CA PHE A 23 -0.33 -9.71 1.27
C PHE A 23 -0.34 -10.35 -0.13
N MET A 24 0.14 -11.59 -0.26
CA MET A 24 0.14 -12.31 -1.53
C MET A 24 -1.28 -12.70 -1.97
N GLU A 25 -2.15 -13.06 -1.03
CA GLU A 25 -3.56 -13.36 -1.31
C GLU A 25 -4.28 -12.14 -1.89
N VAL A 26 -4.11 -10.96 -1.28
CA VAL A 26 -4.67 -9.69 -1.75
C VAL A 26 -4.19 -9.36 -3.17
N VAL A 27 -2.86 -9.41 -3.40
CA VAL A 27 -2.29 -9.10 -4.73
C VAL A 27 -2.74 -10.10 -5.79
N SER A 28 -2.69 -11.41 -5.49
CA SER A 28 -3.06 -12.44 -6.46
C SER A 28 -4.55 -12.42 -6.79
N THR A 29 -5.40 -12.14 -5.80
CA THR A 29 -6.85 -11.99 -5.98
C THR A 29 -7.16 -10.83 -6.93
N PHE A 30 -6.54 -9.66 -6.72
CA PHE A 30 -6.70 -8.51 -7.61
C PHE A 30 -6.42 -8.86 -9.09
N PHE A 31 -5.25 -9.43 -9.38
CA PHE A 31 -4.88 -9.73 -10.76
C PHE A 31 -5.77 -10.82 -11.37
N ARG A 32 -6.14 -11.84 -10.58
CA ARG A 32 -7.05 -12.91 -11.01
C ARG A 32 -8.44 -12.40 -11.34
N GLU A 33 -8.97 -11.48 -10.54
CA GLU A 33 -10.32 -10.94 -10.70
C GLU A 33 -10.38 -9.87 -11.80
N ARG A 34 -9.36 -9.02 -11.91
CA ARG A 34 -9.29 -7.98 -12.93
C ARG A 34 -9.26 -8.57 -14.34
N LYS A 35 -8.67 -9.77 -14.52
CA LYS A 35 -8.54 -10.50 -15.80
C LYS A 35 -7.96 -9.63 -16.93
N ASP A 36 -7.06 -8.72 -16.57
CA ASP A 36 -6.41 -7.77 -17.46
C ASP A 36 -4.88 -7.86 -17.26
N PRO A 37 -4.12 -8.37 -18.24
CA PRO A 37 -2.67 -8.46 -18.16
C PRO A 37 -1.98 -7.10 -18.02
N SER A 38 -2.61 -6.02 -18.47
CA SER A 38 -2.07 -4.65 -18.38
C SER A 38 -2.37 -3.97 -17.05
N ALA A 39 -3.14 -4.63 -16.16
CA ALA A 39 -3.46 -4.10 -14.84
C ALA A 39 -2.18 -3.83 -14.04
N THR A 40 -2.24 -2.83 -13.17
CA THR A 40 -1.11 -2.47 -12.32
C THR A 40 -1.57 -2.09 -10.92
N ILE A 41 -0.78 -2.50 -9.92
CA ILE A 41 -0.93 -2.06 -8.52
C ILE A 41 0.16 -1.04 -8.20
N LEU A 42 -0.19 0.03 -7.51
CA LEU A 42 0.76 0.96 -6.93
C LEU A 42 1.08 0.56 -5.48
N LEU A 43 2.31 0.18 -5.17
CA LEU A 43 2.77 0.04 -3.79
C LEU A 43 3.42 1.36 -3.34
N VAL A 44 2.93 1.89 -2.22
CA VAL A 44 3.38 3.16 -1.66
C VAL A 44 3.89 2.93 -0.23
N PRO A 45 5.14 3.29 0.09
CA PRO A 45 5.62 3.28 1.47
C PRO A 45 4.92 4.39 2.27
N LYS A 46 4.41 4.04 3.45
CA LYS A 46 3.83 4.99 4.41
C LYS A 46 4.30 4.60 5.80
N ARG A 47 4.77 5.56 6.60
CA ARG A 47 5.09 5.30 8.02
C ARG A 47 3.79 5.20 8.80
N PHE A 48 3.40 4.00 9.21
CA PHE A 48 2.14 3.81 9.92
C PHE A 48 2.18 4.45 11.30
N VAL A 49 3.35 4.46 11.96
CA VAL A 49 3.54 5.15 13.25
C VAL A 49 3.27 6.66 13.20
N ASP A 50 3.29 7.27 12.01
CA ASP A 50 3.01 8.70 11.81
C ASP A 50 1.52 8.96 11.44
N MET A 51 0.66 7.94 11.44
CA MET A 51 -0.77 8.07 11.14
C MET A 51 -1.59 8.36 12.40
N ASP A 52 -2.62 9.20 12.29
CA ASP A 52 -3.56 9.46 13.41
C ASP A 52 -4.28 8.19 13.85
N GLN A 53 -4.60 7.32 12.88
CA GLN A 53 -5.23 6.02 13.09
C GLN A 53 -4.45 4.95 12.33
N PRO A 54 -3.34 4.43 12.90
CA PRO A 54 -2.57 3.37 12.28
C PRO A 54 -3.40 2.07 12.21
N PRO A 55 -3.24 1.26 11.16
CA PRO A 55 -3.92 -0.02 11.09
C PRO A 55 -3.42 -0.95 12.20
N VAL A 56 -4.36 -1.58 12.92
CA VAL A 56 -4.05 -2.50 14.02
C VAL A 56 -3.54 -3.83 13.45
N ASN A 57 -2.37 -4.28 13.90
CA ASN A 57 -1.77 -5.57 13.55
C ASN A 57 -1.62 -5.84 12.04
N SER A 58 -1.59 -4.79 11.22
CA SER A 58 -1.33 -4.91 9.78
C SER A 58 -0.07 -4.16 9.37
N SER A 59 0.60 -4.70 8.36
CA SER A 59 1.78 -4.11 7.73
C SER A 59 1.46 -3.50 6.36
N PHE A 60 0.19 -3.54 5.95
CA PHE A 60 -0.29 -2.89 4.74
C PHE A 60 -1.78 -2.49 4.85
N ILE A 61 -2.22 -1.60 3.97
CA ILE A 61 -3.63 -1.19 3.82
C ILE A 61 -4.01 -1.35 2.35
N ASP A 62 -5.11 -2.06 2.11
CA ASP A 62 -5.65 -2.35 0.79
C ASP A 62 -6.59 -1.21 0.31
N TYR A 63 -6.22 -0.60 -0.83
CA TYR A 63 -7.05 0.34 -1.59
C TYR A 63 -7.07 -0.07 -3.08
N LEU A 64 -7.22 -1.36 -3.34
CA LEU A 64 -7.28 -1.93 -4.69
C LEU A 64 -8.64 -1.71 -5.36
N ASP A 65 -9.73 -1.59 -4.60
CA ASP A 65 -11.03 -1.13 -5.10
C ASP A 65 -11.04 0.40 -5.24
N GLU A 66 -10.79 0.90 -6.45
CA GLU A 66 -10.82 2.34 -6.74
C GLU A 66 -12.20 2.99 -6.52
N THR A 67 -13.30 2.22 -6.50
CA THR A 67 -14.65 2.77 -6.32
C THR A 67 -14.87 3.33 -4.92
N ILE A 68 -14.03 2.95 -3.95
CA ILE A 68 -14.11 3.46 -2.58
C ILE A 68 -13.97 4.99 -2.53
N TRP A 69 -13.13 5.58 -3.39
CA TRP A 69 -12.89 7.03 -3.39
C TRP A 69 -14.12 7.80 -3.85
N GLU A 70 -14.86 7.25 -4.82
CA GLU A 70 -16.12 7.83 -5.27
C GLU A 70 -17.21 7.68 -4.21
N LYS A 71 -17.28 6.52 -3.53
CA LYS A 71 -18.23 6.30 -2.42
C LYS A 71 -17.99 7.30 -1.28
N LYS A 72 -16.74 7.45 -0.84
CA LYS A 72 -16.36 8.41 0.21
C LYS A 72 -16.69 9.85 -0.18
N CYS A 73 -16.37 10.24 -1.41
CA CYS A 73 -16.70 11.56 -1.96
C CYS A 73 -18.21 11.89 -1.90
N ASN A 74 -19.06 10.87 -1.99
CA ASN A 74 -20.52 11.04 -1.97
C ASN A 74 -21.13 10.86 -0.57
N ASP A 75 -20.34 10.49 0.43
CA ASP A 75 -20.77 10.34 1.82
C ASP A 75 -20.72 11.70 2.53
N PRO A 76 -21.85 12.27 2.98
CA PRO A 76 -21.87 13.57 3.66
C PRO A 76 -21.15 13.59 5.00
N ASP A 77 -20.91 12.42 5.61
CA ASP A 77 -20.24 12.29 6.91
C ASP A 77 -18.74 11.94 6.79
N ASP A 78 -18.23 11.65 5.57
CA ASP A 78 -16.81 11.38 5.33
C ASP A 78 -16.05 12.71 5.09
N PRO A 79 -14.88 12.93 5.71
CA PRO A 79 -14.06 14.12 5.47
C PRO A 79 -13.47 14.19 4.04
N PHE A 80 -13.49 13.09 3.28
CA PHE A 80 -13.02 13.03 1.91
C PHE A 80 -14.10 13.54 0.93
N ASP A 81 -13.92 14.77 0.47
CA ASP A 81 -14.92 15.47 -0.34
C ASP A 81 -14.67 15.43 -1.86
N PHE A 82 -15.59 16.06 -2.61
CA PHE A 82 -15.48 16.19 -4.06
C PHE A 82 -14.19 16.87 -4.53
N ILE A 83 -13.70 17.87 -3.80
CA ILE A 83 -12.46 18.56 -4.15
C ILE A 83 -11.27 17.61 -4.02
N SER A 84 -11.21 16.83 -2.94
CA SER A 84 -10.20 15.80 -2.69
C SER A 84 -10.23 14.71 -3.77
N TYR A 85 -11.42 14.24 -4.14
CA TYR A 85 -11.60 13.27 -5.20
C TYR A 85 -11.14 13.79 -6.57
N GLN A 86 -11.55 15.00 -6.96
CA GLN A 86 -11.11 15.62 -8.22
C GLN A 86 -9.60 15.85 -8.24
N TYR A 87 -9.01 16.26 -7.12
CA TYR A 87 -7.57 16.37 -7.00
C TYR A 87 -6.88 15.02 -7.22
N MET A 88 -7.35 13.94 -6.58
CA MET A 88 -6.79 12.61 -6.77
C MET A 88 -6.92 12.15 -8.22
N ARG A 89 -8.08 12.34 -8.85
CA ARG A 89 -8.30 11.96 -10.26
C ARG A 89 -7.37 12.70 -11.21
N THR A 90 -7.31 14.03 -11.12
CA THR A 90 -6.46 14.86 -11.99
C THR A 90 -4.97 14.57 -11.80
N LYS A 91 -4.57 14.10 -10.62
CA LYS A 91 -3.19 13.64 -10.33
C LYS A 91 -2.97 12.17 -10.65
N GLY A 92 -3.94 11.43 -11.19
CA GLY A 92 -3.80 10.00 -11.49
C GLY A 92 -3.51 9.15 -10.24
N LEU A 93 -4.08 9.55 -9.10
CA LEU A 93 -3.96 8.87 -7.80
C LEU A 93 -5.13 7.92 -7.55
N VAL A 94 -6.25 8.06 -8.27
CA VAL A 94 -7.36 7.09 -8.27
C VAL A 94 -6.96 5.89 -9.12
N ARG A 95 -6.26 4.95 -8.50
CA ARG A 95 -5.80 3.69 -9.11
C ARG A 95 -5.59 2.63 -8.02
N PRO A 96 -5.59 1.34 -8.37
CA PRO A 96 -5.34 0.27 -7.42
C PRO A 96 -4.04 0.51 -6.65
N THR A 97 -4.15 0.64 -5.33
CA THR A 97 -3.03 1.04 -4.47
C THR A 97 -3.00 0.17 -3.22
N ILE A 98 -1.80 -0.20 -2.77
CA ILE A 98 -1.58 -0.78 -1.45
C ILE A 98 -0.58 0.12 -0.73
N LEU A 99 -0.96 0.62 0.44
CA LEU A 99 -0.03 1.29 1.34
C LEU A 99 0.71 0.21 2.11
N VAL A 100 2.04 0.22 2.11
CA VAL A 100 2.85 -0.73 2.87
C VAL A 100 3.59 0.06 3.93
N ASP A 101 3.63 -0.45 5.17
CA ASP A 101 4.41 0.20 6.21
C ASP A 101 5.88 0.30 5.77
N GLU A 102 6.47 1.48 5.91
CA GLU A 102 7.76 1.81 5.31
C GLU A 102 8.88 0.79 5.61
N PRO A 103 9.00 0.22 6.83
CA PRO A 103 9.98 -0.83 7.12
C PRO A 103 9.83 -2.10 6.26
N PHE A 104 8.64 -2.37 5.72
CA PHE A 104 8.33 -3.60 4.98
C PHE A 104 8.26 -3.42 3.45
N ILE A 105 8.33 -2.19 2.92
CA ILE A 105 8.17 -1.95 1.48
C ILE A 105 9.17 -2.76 0.62
N LYS A 106 10.43 -2.89 1.07
CA LYS A 106 11.44 -3.69 0.35
C LYS A 106 11.11 -5.17 0.37
N ASN A 107 10.59 -5.68 1.49
CA ASN A 107 10.18 -7.08 1.64
C ASN A 107 8.99 -7.38 0.73
N ALA A 108 7.99 -6.49 0.70
CA ALA A 108 6.82 -6.61 -0.18
C ALA A 108 7.22 -6.67 -1.66
N VAL A 109 8.06 -5.72 -2.11
CA VAL A 109 8.53 -5.68 -3.50
C VAL A 109 9.37 -6.92 -3.85
N GLN A 110 10.27 -7.33 -2.96
CA GLN A 110 11.10 -8.51 -3.21
C GLN A 110 10.28 -9.80 -3.24
N LEU A 111 9.28 -9.93 -2.36
CA LEU A 111 8.34 -11.05 -2.37
C LEU A 111 7.66 -11.17 -3.72
N LEU A 112 7.06 -10.08 -4.22
CA LEU A 112 6.39 -10.09 -5.52
C LEU A 112 7.33 -10.46 -6.66
N LYS A 113 8.55 -9.92 -6.68
CA LYS A 113 9.56 -10.29 -7.69
C LYS A 113 9.92 -11.78 -7.64
N MET A 114 9.99 -12.40 -6.45
CA MET A 114 10.23 -13.84 -6.32
C MET A 114 9.08 -14.69 -6.91
N TYR A 115 7.86 -14.16 -6.93
CA TYR A 115 6.70 -14.80 -7.53
C TYR A 115 6.49 -14.43 -9.02
N GLY A 116 7.47 -13.76 -9.64
CA GLY A 116 7.46 -13.47 -11.07
C GLY A 116 6.75 -12.18 -11.48
N PHE A 117 6.28 -11.36 -10.53
CA PHE A 117 5.73 -10.06 -10.85
C PHE A 117 6.82 -9.09 -11.32
N VAL A 118 6.48 -8.26 -12.29
CA VAL A 118 7.33 -7.16 -12.74
C VAL A 118 7.17 -6.00 -11.75
N SER A 119 8.30 -5.40 -11.36
CA SER A 119 8.31 -4.23 -10.49
C SER A 119 9.15 -3.13 -11.08
N ASN A 120 8.52 -1.97 -11.29
CA ASN A 120 9.18 -0.73 -11.67
C ASN A 120 9.08 0.26 -10.50
N SER A 121 10.11 1.06 -10.25
CA SER A 121 10.04 2.12 -9.24
C SER A 121 10.15 3.49 -9.88
N ARG A 122 9.43 4.47 -9.32
CA ARG A 122 9.56 5.88 -9.70
C ARG A 122 9.63 6.76 -8.47
N GLN A 123 10.16 7.97 -8.64
CA GLN A 123 10.11 9.00 -7.61
C GLN A 123 9.11 10.08 -8.02
N ARG A 124 8.17 10.38 -7.14
CA ARG A 124 7.14 11.39 -7.33
C ARG A 124 7.11 12.31 -6.11
N ASN A 125 7.35 13.60 -6.29
CA ASN A 125 7.36 14.58 -5.20
C ASN A 125 8.20 14.13 -3.98
N LYS A 126 9.40 13.59 -4.23
CA LYS A 126 10.33 13.00 -3.22
C LYS A 126 9.91 11.64 -2.65
N HIS A 127 8.68 11.19 -2.86
CA HIS A 127 8.22 9.87 -2.44
C HIS A 127 8.55 8.81 -3.49
N LYS A 128 9.06 7.66 -3.03
CA LYS A 128 9.32 6.51 -3.90
C LYS A 128 8.07 5.66 -3.98
N GLU A 129 7.63 5.32 -5.17
CA GLU A 129 6.49 4.44 -5.44
C GLU A 129 6.95 3.25 -6.27
N TYR A 130 6.29 2.10 -6.12
CA TYR A 130 6.54 0.92 -6.94
C TYR A 130 5.28 0.57 -7.72
N ILE A 131 5.43 0.27 -9.00
CA ILE A 131 4.38 -0.17 -9.91
C ILE A 131 4.60 -1.66 -10.12
N ILE A 132 3.59 -2.44 -9.77
CA ILE A 132 3.59 -3.91 -9.89
C ILE A 132 2.66 -4.31 -11.03
N SER A 133 3.13 -5.18 -11.92
CA SER A 133 2.38 -5.72 -13.05
C SER A 133 2.66 -7.21 -13.26
N LEU A 134 1.83 -7.87 -14.06
CA LEU A 134 2.05 -9.24 -14.51
C LEU A 134 3.08 -9.33 -15.64
N ILE A 135 3.14 -8.31 -16.49
CA ILE A 135 4.01 -8.21 -17.67
C ILE A 135 4.64 -6.82 -17.78
#